data_AF-K7YUY0-F1
#
_entry.id   AF-K7YUY0-F1
#
_cell.length_a   1.000
_cell.length_b   1.000
_cell.length_c   1.000
_cell.angle_alpha   90.00
_cell.angle_beta   90.00
_cell.angle_gamma   90.00
#
_symmetry.space_group_name_H-M   'P 1'
#
loop_
_entity.id
_entity.type
_entity.pdbx_description
1 polymer ?
#
loop_
_entity_poly.entity_id
_entity_poly.type
_entity_poly.pdbx_seq_one_letter_code
_entity_poly.pdbx_strand_id
1 'polypeptide(L)'
;MGVFVILAGMISPAKAAETLEIVPNQKVCMVTNMVFPRDQIPVKQGGKTYYGCCENCKKTLAEDATARVAIDPVSGKSVDKATAVIAARADGSVVYFQNKKNFEKFRTRK
;
A
#
# COMPACT_ATOMS: atom_id res chain seq x y z
N MET A 1 -17.66 -11.86 -56.76
CA MET A 1 -17.31 -10.53 -56.21
C MET A 1 -18.18 -10.36 -54.98
N GLY A 2 -17.71 -10.75 -53.80
CA GLY A 2 -17.01 -9.85 -52.87
C GLY A 2 -18.08 -9.15 -52.04
N VAL A 3 -18.17 -9.34 -50.72
CA VAL A 3 -17.36 -8.58 -49.77
C VAL A 3 -17.17 -9.39 -48.48
N PHE A 4 -15.92 -9.37 -48.02
CA PHE A 4 -15.36 -9.84 -46.76
C PHE A 4 -16.06 -9.22 -45.53
N VAL A 5 -16.19 -10.02 -44.45
CA VAL A 5 -15.66 -9.82 -43.07
C VAL A 5 -15.74 -8.39 -42.53
N ILE A 6 -16.23 -8.11 -41.30
CA ILE A 6 -15.35 -7.91 -40.11
C ILE A 6 -16.12 -8.26 -38.82
N LEU A 7 -15.58 -9.25 -38.09
CA LEU A 7 -15.92 -9.54 -36.70
C LEU A 7 -15.64 -8.31 -35.83
N ALA A 8 -16.64 -7.89 -35.04
CA ALA A 8 -16.46 -6.93 -33.96
C ALA A 8 -15.52 -7.53 -32.89
N GLY A 9 -14.23 -7.18 -32.98
CA GLY A 9 -13.22 -7.52 -31.99
C GLY A 9 -13.48 -6.79 -30.67
N MET A 10 -13.65 -7.56 -29.59
CA MET A 10 -13.70 -7.05 -28.22
C MET A 10 -12.37 -6.40 -27.86
N ILE A 11 -12.34 -5.09 -27.76
CA ILE A 11 -11.18 -4.35 -27.26
C ILE A 11 -11.26 -4.40 -25.72
N SER A 12 -10.66 -5.43 -25.11
CA SER A 12 -10.40 -5.41 -23.67
C SER A 12 -9.37 -4.31 -23.38
N PRO A 13 -9.64 -3.34 -22.49
CA PRO A 13 -8.59 -2.44 -22.06
C PRO A 13 -7.59 -3.26 -21.25
N ALA A 14 -6.34 -3.31 -21.71
CA ALA A 14 -5.24 -3.79 -20.91
C ALA A 14 -5.20 -2.94 -19.63
N LYS A 15 -5.56 -3.55 -18.50
CA LYS A 15 -5.54 -2.92 -17.18
C LYS A 15 -4.10 -2.42 -16.94
N ALA A 16 -3.93 -1.09 -16.90
CA ALA A 16 -2.62 -0.48 -16.75
C ALA A 16 -1.92 -1.03 -15.51
N ALA A 17 -0.64 -1.39 -15.64
CA ALA A 17 0.17 -1.86 -14.52
C ALA A 17 0.24 -0.74 -13.46
N GLU A 18 -0.27 -1.02 -12.27
CA GLU A 18 -0.20 -0.10 -11.15
C GLU A 18 1.27 0.13 -10.78
N THR A 19 1.73 1.38 -10.85
CA THR A 19 3.11 1.72 -10.47
C THR A 19 3.16 1.79 -8.95
N LEU A 20 3.85 0.82 -8.33
CA LEU A 20 4.11 0.81 -6.90
C LEU A 20 5.57 1.10 -6.61
N GLU A 21 5.81 2.05 -5.69
CA GLU A 21 7.13 2.45 -5.25
C GLU A 21 7.29 2.20 -3.75
N ILE A 22 8.41 1.61 -3.33
CA ILE A 22 8.70 1.43 -1.91
C ILE A 22 9.03 2.79 -1.30
N VAL A 23 8.34 3.13 -0.21
CA VAL A 23 8.48 4.43 0.47
C VAL A 23 8.97 4.27 1.91
N PRO A 24 9.70 5.28 2.45
CA PRO A 24 10.11 5.26 3.85
C PRO A 24 8.93 5.31 4.81
N ASN A 25 8.97 4.54 5.90
CA ASN A 25 7.87 4.46 6.88
C ASN A 25 7.51 5.83 7.47
N GLN A 26 8.51 6.69 7.69
CA GLN A 26 8.30 8.02 8.27
C GLN A 26 7.53 8.99 7.36
N LYS A 27 7.37 8.67 6.08
CA LYS A 27 6.58 9.45 5.11
C LYS A 27 5.11 9.03 5.09
N VAL A 28 4.72 8.00 5.84
CA VAL A 28 3.41 7.37 5.73
C VAL A 28 2.59 7.64 6.98
N CYS A 29 1.34 8.07 6.79
CA CYS A 29 0.36 8.01 7.86
C CYS A 29 -0.24 6.60 7.90
N MET A 30 0.09 5.85 8.95
CA MET A 30 -0.35 4.46 9.11
C MET A 30 -1.84 4.34 9.44
N VAL A 31 -2.50 5.42 9.87
CA VAL A 31 -3.95 5.43 10.12
C VAL A 31 -4.73 5.62 8.83
N THR A 32 -4.34 6.61 8.02
CA THR A 32 -5.03 6.92 6.75
C THR A 32 -4.52 6.10 5.57
N ASN A 33 -3.41 5.36 5.74
CA ASN A 33 -2.73 4.60 4.69
C ASN A 33 -2.35 5.46 3.47
N MET A 34 -1.78 6.64 3.74
CA MET A 34 -1.37 7.59 2.70
C MET A 34 0.10 7.98 2.89
N VAL A 35 0.83 8.15 1.79
CA VAL A 35 2.17 8.75 1.78
C VAL A 35 2.10 10.27 1.68
N PHE A 36 3.08 10.93 2.26
CA PHE A 36 3.22 12.39 2.31
C PHE A 36 4.66 12.80 1.98
N PRO A 37 4.88 14.02 1.46
CA PRO A 37 6.23 14.51 1.16
C PRO A 37 7.04 14.83 2.43
N ARG A 38 6.37 15.10 3.55
CA ARG A 38 6.99 15.44 4.84
C ARG A 38 7.08 14.23 5.77
N ASP A 39 7.93 14.34 6.78
CA ASP A 39 7.97 13.35 7.84
C ASP A 39 6.73 13.48 8.75
N GLN A 40 6.25 12.33 9.20
CA GLN A 40 5.06 12.19 10.04
C GLN A 40 5.46 12.08 11.52
N ILE A 41 4.48 12.20 12.41
CA ILE A 41 4.71 12.22 13.85
C ILE A 41 5.01 10.79 14.33
N PRO A 42 6.18 10.53 14.96
CA PRO A 42 6.53 9.21 15.44
C PRO A 42 5.75 8.85 16.71
N VAL A 43 5.30 7.61 16.79
CA VAL A 43 4.57 7.03 17.93
C VAL A 43 5.25 5.74 18.33
N LYS A 44 5.88 5.72 19.50
CA LYS A 44 6.56 4.53 20.02
C LYS A 44 5.56 3.63 20.74
N GLN A 45 5.43 2.39 20.30
CA GLN A 45 4.58 1.38 20.93
C GLN A 45 5.24 -0.01 20.89
N GLY A 46 5.37 -0.66 22.04
CA GLY A 46 5.95 -2.01 22.15
C GLY A 46 7.35 -2.14 21.52
N GLY A 47 8.20 -1.12 21.68
CA GLY A 47 9.56 -1.09 21.10
C GLY A 47 9.62 -0.79 19.60
N LYS A 48 8.49 -0.57 18.93
CA LYS A 48 8.39 -0.21 17.51
C LYS A 48 7.95 1.23 17.32
N THR A 49 8.22 1.80 16.15
CA THR A 49 7.84 3.18 15.81
C THR A 49 6.83 3.20 14.68
N TYR A 50 5.69 3.84 14.92
CA TYR A 50 4.60 4.06 13.97
C TYR A 50 4.51 5.55 13.64
N TYR A 51 3.77 5.90 12.58
CA TYR A 51 3.76 7.25 12.04
C TYR A 51 2.34 7.73 11.73
N GLY A 52 1.97 8.91 12.26
CA GLY A 52 0.66 9.53 12.07
C GLY A 52 0.77 10.98 11.57
N CYS A 53 -0.18 11.43 10.75
CA CYS A 53 -0.10 12.76 10.12
C CYS A 53 -0.56 13.94 10.97
N CYS A 54 -1.28 13.67 12.07
CA CYS A 54 -1.80 14.65 13.02
C CYS A 54 -1.91 14.04 14.43
N GLU A 55 -2.19 14.86 15.44
CA GLU A 55 -2.35 14.41 16.84
C GLU A 55 -3.45 13.36 16.99
N ASN A 56 -4.53 13.43 16.22
CA ASN A 56 -5.57 12.40 16.26
C ASN A 56 -5.03 11.04 15.77
N CYS A 57 -4.29 11.01 14.66
CA CYS A 57 -3.67 9.77 14.17
C CYS A 57 -2.65 9.22 15.17
N LYS A 58 -1.89 10.10 15.83
CA LYS A 58 -0.96 9.72 16.90
C LYS A 58 -1.70 9.08 18.08
N LYS A 59 -2.80 9.67 18.53
CA LYS A 59 -3.66 9.11 19.57
C LYS A 59 -4.20 7.74 19.17
N THR A 60 -4.75 7.60 17.96
CA THR A 60 -5.22 6.33 17.43
C THR A 60 -4.12 5.26 17.44
N LEU A 61 -2.90 5.57 17.00
CA LEU A 61 -1.79 4.60 17.02
C LEU A 61 -1.35 4.22 18.44
N ALA A 62 -1.50 5.13 19.41
CA ALA A 62 -1.17 4.87 20.81
C ALA A 62 -2.21 3.99 21.49
N GLU A 63 -3.50 4.21 21.22
CA GLU A 63 -4.62 3.59 21.94
C GLU A 63 -5.16 2.34 21.23
N ASP A 64 -5.21 2.34 19.90
CA ASP A 64 -5.79 1.27 19.10
C ASP A 64 -4.70 0.38 18.48
N ALA A 65 -4.68 -0.88 18.90
CA ALA A 65 -3.76 -1.88 18.35
C ALA A 65 -4.08 -2.25 16.90
N THR A 66 -5.35 -2.17 16.47
CA THR A 66 -5.76 -2.51 15.11
C THR A 66 -5.21 -1.52 14.10
N ALA A 67 -5.04 -0.25 14.48
CA ALA A 67 -4.43 0.78 13.64
C ALA A 67 -2.96 0.49 13.29
N ARG A 68 -2.27 -0.34 14.10
CA ARG A 68 -0.87 -0.74 13.93
C ARG A 68 -0.69 -1.98 13.04
N VAL A 69 -1.80 -2.56 12.56
CA VAL A 69 -1.82 -3.80 11.79
C VAL A 69 -2.38 -3.55 10.38
N ALA A 70 -1.85 -4.27 9.39
CA ALA A 70 -2.37 -4.33 8.03
C ALA A 70 -2.44 -5.78 7.54
N ILE A 71 -3.11 -6.01 6.41
CA ILE A 71 -3.13 -7.31 5.73
C ILE A 71 -2.23 -7.24 4.51
N ASP A 72 -1.31 -8.20 4.40
CA ASP A 72 -0.52 -8.38 3.19
C ASP A 72 -1.39 -8.97 2.07
N PRO A 73 -1.55 -8.29 0.93
CA PRO A 73 -2.46 -8.73 -0.13
C PRO A 73 -1.98 -9.98 -0.89
N VAL A 74 -0.73 -10.41 -0.71
CA VAL A 74 -0.18 -11.62 -1.34
C VAL A 74 -0.32 -12.84 -0.46
N SER A 75 -0.08 -12.70 0.84
CA SER A 75 -0.12 -13.82 1.78
C SER A 75 -1.44 -13.93 2.57
N GLY A 76 -2.24 -12.87 2.61
CA GLY A 76 -3.44 -12.78 3.44
C GLY A 76 -3.16 -12.68 4.94
N LYS A 77 -1.88 -12.61 5.35
CA LYS A 77 -1.48 -12.57 6.75
C LYS A 77 -1.55 -11.15 7.29
N SER A 78 -1.88 -11.07 8.58
CA SER A 78 -1.71 -9.87 9.38
C SER A 78 -0.22 -9.53 9.50
N VAL A 79 0.12 -8.26 9.26
CA VAL A 79 1.48 -7.72 9.34
C VAL A 79 1.50 -6.45 10.19
N ASP A 80 2.59 -6.28 10.94
CA ASP A 80 2.83 -5.08 11.73
C ASP A 80 3.34 -3.95 10.83
N LYS A 81 2.62 -2.82 10.81
CA LYS A 81 2.92 -1.68 9.94
C LYS A 81 4.28 -1.05 10.19
N ALA A 82 4.84 -1.16 11.40
CA ALA A 82 6.15 -0.59 11.70
C ALA A 82 7.30 -1.38 11.06
N THR A 83 7.11 -2.68 10.80
CA THR A 83 8.12 -3.57 10.20
C THR A 83 7.81 -4.02 8.78
N ALA A 84 6.61 -3.71 8.28
CA ALA A 84 6.19 -4.06 6.93
C ALA A 84 6.99 -3.27 5.87
N VAL A 85 7.11 -3.86 4.68
CA VAL A 85 7.52 -3.14 3.48
C VAL A 85 6.30 -2.35 3.00
N ILE A 86 6.44 -1.03 2.90
CA ILE A 86 5.35 -0.14 2.49
C ILE A 86 5.60 0.32 1.06
N ALA A 87 4.62 0.13 0.18
CA ALA A 87 4.67 0.66 -1.17
C ALA A 87 3.52 1.63 -1.41
N ALA A 88 3.82 2.79 -1.98
CA ALA A 88 2.85 3.77 -2.40
C ALA A 88 2.42 3.52 -3.86
N ARG A 89 1.16 3.78 -4.14
CA ARG A 89 0.58 3.86 -5.48
C ARG A 89 0.66 5.29 -6.01
N ALA A 90 0.39 5.44 -7.30
CA ALA A 90 0.32 6.75 -7.95
C ALA A 90 -0.70 7.72 -7.33
N ASP A 91 -1.76 7.22 -6.69
CA ASP A 91 -2.76 8.03 -5.99
C ASP A 91 -2.35 8.43 -4.56
N GLY A 92 -1.17 7.98 -4.11
CA GLY A 92 -0.63 8.25 -2.78
C GLY A 92 -1.12 7.28 -1.70
N SER A 93 -2.04 6.35 -2.01
CA SER A 93 -2.41 5.30 -1.08
C SER A 93 -1.30 4.27 -0.95
N VAL A 94 -1.18 3.63 0.22
CA VAL A 94 -0.12 2.66 0.47
C VAL A 94 -0.64 1.24 0.68
N VAL A 95 0.22 0.28 0.36
CA VAL A 95 0.04 -1.15 0.57
C VAL A 95 1.16 -1.66 1.47
N TYR A 96 0.82 -2.58 2.36
CA TYR A 96 1.76 -3.18 3.30
C TYR A 96 2.06 -4.62 2.90
N PHE A 97 3.33 -4.99 2.91
CA PHE A 97 3.79 -6.33 2.59
C PHE A 97 4.64 -6.88 3.73
N GLN A 98 4.52 -8.18 3.99
CA GLN A 98 5.32 -8.88 4.98
C GLN A 98 6.81 -8.83 4.65
N ASN A 99 7.17 -8.80 3.37
CA ASN A 99 8.55 -8.81 2.88
C ASN A 99 8.63 -8.33 1.42
N LYS A 100 9.85 -8.07 0.95
CA LYS A 100 10.12 -7.66 -0.43
C LYS A 100 9.65 -8.68 -1.46
N LYS A 101 9.71 -9.98 -1.16
CA LYS A 101 9.26 -11.04 -2.08
C LYS A 101 7.75 -10.94 -2.37
N ASN A 102 6.94 -10.60 -1.38
CA ASN A 102 5.52 -10.38 -1.58
C ASN A 102 5.25 -9.09 -2.37
N PHE A 103 5.97 -8.00 -2.08
CA PHE A 103 5.91 -6.80 -2.92
C PHE A 103 6.21 -7.10 -4.41
N GLU A 104 7.30 -7.81 -4.69
CA GLU A 104 7.67 -8.17 -6.07
C GLU A 104 6.62 -9.05 -6.75
N LYS A 105 6.08 -10.03 -6.02
CA LYS A 105 4.96 -10.85 -6.51
C LYS A 105 3.72 -10.01 -6.80
N PHE A 106 3.41 -9.03 -5.97
CA PHE A 106 2.24 -8.16 -6.15
C PHE A 106 2.38 -7.29 -7.39
N ARG A 107 3.53 -6.62 -7.55
CA ARG A 107 3.81 -5.74 -8.71
C ARG A 107 3.82 -6.47 -10.05
N THR A 108 4.12 -7.78 -10.05
CA THR A 108 4.17 -8.60 -11.27
C THR A 108 2.86 -9.31 -11.60
N ARG A 109 1.83 -9.23 -10.74
CA ARG A 109 0.50 -9.77 -11.07
C ARG A 109 -0.15 -8.88 -12.15
N LYS A 110 -0.28 -9.43 -13.35
CA LYS A 110 -1.06 -8.86 -14.47
C LYS A 110 -2.53 -9.25 -14.35
#